data_AF-A0A257VM59-F1
#
_entry.id   AF-A0A257VM59-F1
#
_cell.length_a   1.000
_cell.length_b   1.000
_cell.length_c   1.000
_cell.angle_alpha   90.00
_cell.angle_beta   90.00
_cell.angle_gamma   90.00
#
_symmetry.space_group_name_H-M   'P 1'
#
loop_
_entity.id
_entity.type
_entity.pdbx_description
1 polymer ?
#
loop_
_entity_poly.entity_id
_entity_poly.type
_entity_poly.pdbx_seq_one_letter_code
_entity_poly.pdbx_strand_id
1 'polypeptide(L)'
;MDRREAFQLERWVDPAKLGWISGDHHIHAAGCSHYERPTEGVYPQDMMRHVLGEDLKIGSVLTWGPGWYFQKTFFEGKDNALSTAENRIRYDVEISGHPSSHTGHLVLLGVKEQDYPGTQRLEDWPTWGLPILQWAKKQGAVTGFAHSGWGLEMPKDELLSYDHPRLVTVPAAERLHHPLKGGPSAPRG
;
A
#
# COMPACT_ATOMS: atom_id res chain seq x y z
N MET A 1 -0.36 13.45 41.00
CA MET A 1 -1.04 14.62 40.42
C MET A 1 -1.08 14.39 38.91
N ASP A 2 -2.26 14.09 38.36
CA ASP A 2 -2.48 14.01 36.91
C ASP A 2 -2.64 15.45 36.40
N ARG A 3 -1.71 15.93 35.57
CA ARG A 3 -1.71 17.29 35.04
C ARG A 3 -2.15 17.22 33.58
N ARG A 4 -3.37 17.67 33.31
CA ARG A 4 -3.93 17.74 31.96
C ARG A 4 -3.93 19.18 31.49
N GLU A 5 -3.36 19.40 30.32
CA GLU A 5 -3.37 20.69 29.62
C GLU A 5 -4.33 20.59 28.43
N ALA A 6 -5.14 21.62 28.21
CA ALA A 6 -6.09 21.67 27.10
C ALA A 6 -5.64 22.74 26.09
N PHE A 7 -5.60 22.36 24.81
CA PHE A 7 -5.27 23.26 23.71
C PHE A 7 -6.44 23.30 22.74
N GLN A 8 -6.82 24.50 22.30
CA GLN A 8 -7.71 24.66 21.15
C GLN A 8 -6.86 24.88 19.90
N LEU A 9 -6.90 23.92 18.98
CA LEU A 9 -6.20 24.01 17.71
C LEU A 9 -7.16 24.58 16.67
N GLU A 10 -6.77 25.68 16.05
CA GLU A 10 -7.43 26.20 14.85
C GLU A 10 -6.62 25.80 13.63
N ARG A 11 -7.30 25.25 12.62
CA ARG A 11 -6.63 24.90 11.38
C ARG A 11 -6.36 26.16 10.56
N TRP A 12 -5.11 26.32 10.12
CA TRP A 12 -4.70 27.46 9.31
C TRP A 12 -5.38 27.51 7.94
N VAL A 13 -5.57 26.36 7.28
CA VAL A 13 -6.24 26.25 5.98
C VAL A 13 -7.02 24.94 5.89
N ASP A 14 -8.22 24.96 5.30
CA ASP A 14 -9.00 23.75 5.01
C ASP A 14 -9.24 23.61 3.50
N PRO A 15 -8.39 22.85 2.77
CA PRO A 15 -8.50 22.68 1.33
C PRO A 15 -9.84 22.10 0.87
N ALA A 16 -10.54 21.35 1.73
CA ALA A 16 -11.84 20.76 1.40
C ALA A 16 -12.90 21.82 1.13
N LYS A 17 -12.81 22.99 1.80
CA LYS A 17 -13.69 24.14 1.52
C LYS A 17 -13.49 24.75 0.13
N LEU A 18 -12.36 24.44 -0.50
CA LEU A 18 -12.02 24.84 -1.87
C LEU A 18 -12.22 23.70 -2.88
N GLY A 19 -12.83 22.58 -2.47
CA GLY A 19 -13.06 21.41 -3.30
C GLY A 19 -11.86 20.45 -3.41
N TRP A 20 -10.78 20.69 -2.67
CA TRP A 20 -9.61 19.81 -2.65
C TRP A 20 -9.76 18.77 -1.54
N ILE A 21 -9.81 17.50 -1.93
CA ILE A 21 -9.97 16.38 -1.01
C ILE A 21 -8.60 15.75 -0.75
N SER A 22 -8.11 15.85 0.49
CA SER A 22 -6.89 15.14 0.89
C SER A 22 -7.15 13.65 0.92
N GLY A 23 -6.21 12.87 0.43
CA GLY A 23 -6.31 11.42 0.55
C GLY A 23 -5.00 10.71 0.34
N ASP A 24 -4.91 9.55 0.98
CA ASP A 24 -3.83 8.60 0.79
C ASP A 24 -4.44 7.29 0.28
N HIS A 25 -4.09 6.94 -0.95
CA HIS A 25 -4.65 5.81 -1.65
C HIS A 25 -3.78 4.54 -1.52
N HIS A 26 -2.69 4.60 -0.74
CA HIS A 26 -1.75 3.48 -0.58
C HIS A 26 -1.21 3.42 0.86
N ILE A 27 -2.05 2.95 1.78
CA ILE A 27 -1.69 2.76 3.19
C ILE A 27 -1.56 1.25 3.49
N HIS A 28 -0.56 0.84 4.27
CA HIS A 28 -0.48 -0.53 4.78
C HIS A 28 -0.73 -0.60 6.27
N ALA A 29 -1.64 -1.49 6.67
CA ALA A 29 -1.90 -1.80 8.08
C ALA A 29 -0.98 -2.90 8.64
N ALA A 30 -0.23 -3.60 7.79
CA ALA A 30 0.75 -4.62 8.19
C ALA A 30 1.95 -4.62 7.22
N GLY A 31 3.11 -5.11 7.68
CA GLY A 31 4.28 -5.36 6.83
C GLY A 31 5.29 -4.19 6.65
N CYS A 32 6.45 -4.54 6.06
CA CYS A 32 7.74 -3.81 5.89
C CYS A 32 8.62 -3.59 7.14
N SER A 33 9.81 -4.23 7.16
CA SER A 33 10.95 -4.15 8.10
C SER A 33 10.71 -4.21 9.62
N HIS A 34 9.49 -4.02 10.11
CA HIS A 34 9.21 -3.98 11.54
C HIS A 34 8.43 -5.19 12.05
N TYR A 35 7.75 -5.97 11.21
CA TYR A 35 6.72 -6.86 11.73
C TYR A 35 6.57 -8.14 10.91
N GLU A 36 7.48 -9.09 11.08
CA GLU A 36 7.21 -10.47 10.64
C GLU A 36 6.15 -11.18 11.50
N ARG A 37 5.63 -10.48 12.54
CA ARG A 37 4.36 -10.64 13.28
C ARG A 37 4.50 -10.02 14.68
N PRO A 38 3.73 -8.99 15.04
CA PRO A 38 3.35 -8.87 16.46
C PRO A 38 1.87 -9.13 16.73
N THR A 39 1.25 -10.08 16.01
CA THR A 39 -0.21 -10.34 15.89
C THR A 39 -0.93 -9.55 14.78
N GLU A 40 -0.11 -9.09 13.83
CA GLU A 40 -0.43 -8.90 12.40
C GLU A 40 -1.06 -7.57 12.00
N GLY A 41 -0.75 -6.52 12.75
CA GLY A 41 -0.74 -5.15 12.24
C GLY A 41 -1.59 -4.21 13.06
N VAL A 42 -2.02 -3.14 12.42
CA VAL A 42 -2.86 -2.07 12.98
C VAL A 42 -4.32 -2.40 12.68
N TYR A 43 -5.18 -2.27 13.69
CA TYR A 43 -6.61 -2.52 13.54
C TYR A 43 -7.32 -1.31 12.89
N PRO A 44 -8.51 -1.50 12.29
CA PRO A 44 -9.27 -0.41 11.66
C PRO A 44 -9.47 0.82 12.56
N GLN A 45 -9.67 0.62 13.87
CA GLN A 45 -9.86 1.69 14.85
C GLN A 45 -8.63 2.60 14.96
N ASP A 46 -7.45 2.01 14.92
CA ASP A 46 -6.20 2.74 15.00
C ASP A 46 -5.84 3.35 13.63
N MET A 47 -6.10 2.65 12.54
CA MET A 47 -5.97 3.21 11.19
C MET A 47 -6.83 4.47 11.02
N MET A 48 -8.07 4.46 11.53
CA MET A 48 -8.94 5.63 11.48
C MET A 48 -8.38 6.80 12.32
N ARG A 49 -7.69 6.52 13.43
CA ARG A 49 -7.00 7.58 14.20
C ARG A 49 -5.87 8.22 13.40
N HIS A 50 -5.12 7.45 12.63
CA HIS A 50 -4.11 7.98 11.71
C HIS A 50 -4.75 8.85 10.61
N VAL A 51 -5.81 8.36 9.96
CA VAL A 51 -6.57 9.13 8.95
C VAL A 51 -7.07 10.45 9.52
N LEU A 52 -7.62 10.46 10.75
CA LEU A 52 -8.10 11.67 11.42
C LEU A 52 -6.95 12.60 11.84
N GLY A 53 -5.86 12.04 12.36
CA GLY A 53 -4.68 12.80 12.81
C GLY A 53 -3.98 13.55 11.68
N GLU A 54 -3.87 12.92 10.51
CA GLU A 54 -3.31 13.50 9.29
C GLU A 54 -4.32 14.33 8.49
N ASP A 55 -5.59 14.39 8.93
CA ASP A 55 -6.72 14.94 8.19
C ASP A 55 -6.81 14.45 6.74
N LEU A 56 -6.71 13.14 6.56
CA LEU A 56 -7.04 12.54 5.27
C LEU A 56 -8.56 12.46 5.15
N LYS A 57 -9.15 13.09 4.13
CA LYS A 57 -10.58 12.90 3.82
C LYS A 57 -10.84 11.50 3.27
N ILE A 58 -9.86 10.90 2.59
CA ILE A 58 -9.96 9.53 2.06
C ILE A 58 -8.68 8.75 2.41
N GLY A 59 -8.83 7.61 3.07
CA GLY A 59 -7.74 6.64 3.30
C GLY A 59 -8.07 5.28 2.70
N SER A 60 -7.19 4.77 1.84
CA SER A 60 -7.28 3.40 1.31
C SER A 60 -6.20 2.52 1.93
N VAL A 61 -6.64 1.59 2.78
CA VAL A 61 -5.79 0.58 3.40
C VAL A 61 -5.69 -0.61 2.46
N LEU A 62 -4.50 -0.87 1.93
CA LEU A 62 -4.24 -1.93 0.98
C LEU A 62 -3.76 -3.19 1.71
N THR A 63 -4.63 -4.19 1.72
CA THR A 63 -4.26 -5.56 2.10
C THR A 63 -3.34 -6.11 1.02
N TRP A 64 -2.22 -6.71 1.43
CA TRP A 64 -1.15 -7.18 0.56
C TRP A 64 -0.48 -8.41 1.16
N GLY A 65 0.51 -9.00 0.50
CA GLY A 65 1.09 -10.31 0.86
C GLY A 65 1.41 -10.46 2.36
N PRO A 66 2.24 -9.58 2.96
CA PRO A 66 2.44 -9.51 4.40
C PRO A 66 1.15 -9.24 5.18
N GLY A 67 0.81 -10.16 6.09
CA GLY A 67 -0.40 -10.06 6.90
C GLY A 67 -1.70 -10.29 6.11
N TRP A 68 -1.62 -10.76 4.85
CA TRP A 68 -2.78 -10.99 3.97
C TRP A 68 -3.94 -11.67 4.69
N TYR A 69 -3.70 -12.85 5.26
CA TYR A 69 -4.77 -13.67 5.84
C TYR A 69 -5.43 -13.08 7.08
N PHE A 70 -4.73 -12.21 7.82
CA PHE A 70 -5.30 -11.51 8.97
C PHE A 70 -5.97 -10.20 8.54
N GLN A 71 -5.28 -9.33 7.80
CA GLN A 71 -5.79 -8.03 7.40
C GLN A 71 -6.99 -8.13 6.46
N LYS A 72 -7.05 -9.18 5.63
CA LYS A 72 -8.21 -9.43 4.76
C LYS A 72 -9.52 -9.64 5.52
N THR A 73 -9.48 -9.90 6.83
CA THR A 73 -10.69 -10.01 7.68
C THR A 73 -11.38 -8.66 7.91
N PHE A 74 -10.69 -7.54 7.68
CA PHE A 74 -11.25 -6.19 7.79
C PHE A 74 -11.85 -5.66 6.48
N PHE A 75 -11.77 -6.43 5.40
CA PHE A 75 -12.34 -6.05 4.11
C PHE A 75 -13.87 -6.17 4.10
N GLU A 76 -14.53 -5.12 3.61
CA GLU A 76 -15.99 -5.05 3.56
C GLU A 76 -16.56 -4.87 2.13
N GLY A 77 -15.70 -4.63 1.12
CA GLY A 77 -16.14 -4.28 -0.23
C GLY A 77 -16.87 -2.93 -0.33
N LYS A 78 -16.82 -2.13 0.75
CA LYS A 78 -17.41 -0.80 0.91
C LYS A 78 -16.57 0.03 1.89
N ASP A 79 -16.93 1.30 2.09
CA ASP A 79 -16.35 2.13 3.14
C ASP A 79 -16.54 1.44 4.50
N ASN A 80 -15.47 1.37 5.29
CA ASN A 80 -15.49 0.74 6.60
C ASN A 80 -16.42 1.50 7.55
N ALA A 81 -17.05 0.78 8.47
CA ALA A 81 -18.01 1.33 9.44
C ALA A 81 -17.47 2.47 10.32
N LEU A 82 -16.14 2.59 10.46
CA LEU A 82 -15.49 3.68 11.22
C LEU A 82 -15.42 5.00 10.45
N SER A 83 -15.76 5.00 9.16
CA SER A 83 -15.86 6.22 8.36
C SER A 83 -16.85 7.21 8.97
N THR A 84 -16.52 8.50 8.93
CA THR A 84 -17.39 9.60 9.35
C THR A 84 -18.04 10.28 8.15
N ALA A 85 -18.80 11.35 8.37
CA ALA A 85 -19.29 12.20 7.29
C ALA A 85 -18.14 12.81 6.46
N GLU A 86 -17.06 13.20 7.14
CA GLU A 86 -15.96 14.01 6.60
C GLU A 86 -14.72 13.18 6.21
N ASN A 87 -14.55 12.00 6.79
CA ASN A 87 -13.36 11.16 6.58
C ASN A 87 -13.80 9.72 6.27
N ARG A 88 -13.32 9.18 5.15
CA ARG A 88 -13.62 7.82 4.69
C ARG A 88 -12.39 6.96 4.82
N ILE A 89 -12.55 5.78 5.36
CA ILE A 89 -11.52 4.74 5.32
C ILE A 89 -12.10 3.49 4.65
N ARG A 90 -11.35 2.92 3.72
CA ARG A 90 -11.72 1.72 2.97
C ARG A 90 -10.56 0.74 2.93
N TYR A 91 -10.89 -0.55 3.01
CA TYR A 91 -9.93 -1.62 2.81
C TYR A 91 -10.04 -2.12 1.36
N ASP A 92 -8.91 -2.11 0.67
CA ASP A 92 -8.74 -2.47 -0.73
C ASP A 92 -7.47 -3.36 -0.85
N VAL A 93 -6.96 -3.59 -2.07
CA VAL A 93 -5.90 -4.59 -2.30
C VAL A 93 -4.69 -3.96 -3.00
N GLU A 94 -3.49 -4.30 -2.52
CA GLU A 94 -2.27 -4.22 -3.33
C GLU A 94 -1.80 -5.63 -3.71
N ILE A 95 -1.53 -5.80 -5.00
CA ILE A 95 -0.88 -6.96 -5.55
C ILE A 95 0.62 -6.82 -5.37
N SER A 96 1.06 -7.12 -4.16
CA SER A 96 2.46 -7.23 -3.76
C SER A 96 2.64 -8.46 -2.87
N GLY A 97 3.76 -9.17 -3.00
CA GLY A 97 3.96 -10.51 -2.43
C GLY A 97 3.21 -11.65 -3.16
N HIS A 98 2.42 -11.32 -4.18
CA HIS A 98 1.70 -12.26 -5.05
C HIS A 98 2.60 -12.83 -6.15
N PRO A 99 2.23 -13.95 -6.81
CA PRO A 99 3.00 -14.53 -7.91
C PRO A 99 3.28 -13.55 -9.07
N SER A 100 2.42 -12.55 -9.30
CA SER A 100 2.62 -11.50 -10.31
C SER A 100 3.53 -10.34 -9.90
N SER A 101 4.02 -10.29 -8.66
CA SER A 101 4.74 -9.10 -8.14
C SER A 101 6.01 -8.76 -8.93
N HIS A 102 6.63 -9.74 -9.60
CA HIS A 102 7.78 -9.49 -10.48
C HIS A 102 7.45 -8.59 -11.68
N THR A 103 6.16 -8.53 -12.06
CA THR A 103 5.65 -7.61 -13.10
C THR A 103 5.43 -6.19 -12.57
N GLY A 104 5.70 -5.95 -11.29
CA GLY A 104 5.40 -4.72 -10.56
C GLY A 104 4.19 -4.87 -9.64
N HIS A 105 4.11 -4.00 -8.63
CA HIS A 105 2.96 -4.00 -7.72
C HIS A 105 1.79 -3.20 -8.28
N LEU A 106 0.57 -3.71 -8.06
CA LEU A 106 -0.67 -3.10 -8.53
C LEU A 106 -1.54 -2.66 -7.38
N VAL A 107 -2.06 -1.44 -7.42
CA VAL A 107 -3.08 -0.95 -6.51
C VAL A 107 -4.46 -1.20 -7.12
N LEU A 108 -5.39 -1.77 -6.35
CA LEU A 108 -6.77 -2.06 -6.76
C LEU A 108 -7.76 -1.36 -5.81
N LEU A 109 -8.19 -0.15 -6.15
CA LEU A 109 -9.07 0.67 -5.31
C LEU A 109 -10.55 0.46 -5.66
N GLY A 110 -11.41 0.29 -4.66
CA GLY A 110 -12.84 0.13 -4.88
C GLY A 110 -13.26 -1.27 -5.34
N VAL A 111 -12.45 -2.29 -5.07
CA VAL A 111 -12.86 -3.68 -5.31
C VAL A 111 -14.00 -4.07 -4.36
N LYS A 112 -14.92 -4.91 -4.84
CA LYS A 112 -16.07 -5.43 -4.08
C LYS A 112 -15.77 -6.81 -3.51
N GLU A 113 -14.91 -7.56 -4.18
CA GLU A 113 -14.35 -8.85 -3.80
C GLU A 113 -12.83 -8.73 -3.81
N GLN A 114 -12.17 -9.15 -2.73
CA GLN A 114 -10.72 -9.06 -2.59
C GLN A 114 -9.97 -10.31 -3.06
N ASP A 115 -10.63 -11.47 -3.11
CA ASP A 115 -10.02 -12.74 -3.50
C ASP A 115 -10.18 -13.01 -4.99
N TYR A 116 -9.08 -13.33 -5.67
CA TYR A 116 -9.13 -13.67 -7.08
C TYR A 116 -9.93 -14.97 -7.31
N PRO A 117 -10.85 -15.03 -8.29
CA PRO A 117 -11.75 -16.17 -8.48
C PRO A 117 -11.00 -17.49 -8.69
N GLY A 118 -11.45 -18.54 -8.00
CA GLY A 118 -10.88 -19.89 -8.14
C GLY A 118 -9.56 -20.11 -7.41
N THR A 119 -9.12 -19.17 -6.57
CA THR A 119 -7.93 -19.30 -5.72
C THR A 119 -8.31 -19.72 -4.31
N GLN A 120 -7.45 -20.50 -3.65
CA GLN A 120 -7.59 -20.86 -2.23
C GLN A 120 -6.50 -20.20 -1.39
N ARG A 121 -5.33 -19.99 -2.00
CA ARG A 121 -4.18 -19.36 -1.38
C ARG A 121 -3.62 -18.27 -2.27
N LEU A 122 -2.79 -17.42 -1.66
CA LEU A 122 -2.11 -16.32 -2.36
C LEU A 122 -1.24 -16.82 -3.51
N GLU A 123 -0.65 -18.03 -3.40
CA GLU A 123 0.17 -18.64 -4.45
C GLU A 123 -0.63 -19.11 -5.68
N ASP A 124 -1.96 -19.24 -5.58
CA ASP A 124 -2.82 -19.65 -6.69
C ASP A 124 -3.16 -18.48 -7.63
N TRP A 125 -2.80 -17.24 -7.24
CA TRP A 125 -3.09 -16.04 -8.03
C TRP A 125 -2.33 -16.03 -9.37
N PRO A 126 -2.82 -15.30 -10.39
CA PRO A 126 -2.15 -15.20 -11.68
C PRO A 126 -0.68 -14.77 -11.57
N THR A 127 0.17 -15.32 -12.44
CA THR A 127 1.63 -15.04 -12.44
C THR A 127 2.03 -13.78 -13.20
N TRP A 128 1.06 -13.04 -13.76
CA TRP A 128 1.26 -11.73 -14.41
C TRP A 128 0.06 -10.80 -14.17
N GLY A 129 0.24 -9.49 -14.28
CA GLY A 129 -0.75 -8.51 -13.84
C GLY A 129 -2.03 -8.38 -14.69
N LEU A 130 -2.02 -8.73 -15.98
CA LEU A 130 -3.14 -8.44 -16.89
C LEU A 130 -4.50 -9.05 -16.47
N PRO A 131 -4.60 -10.33 -16.08
CA PRO A 131 -5.87 -10.93 -15.65
C PRO A 131 -6.39 -10.27 -14.38
N ILE A 132 -5.50 -9.87 -13.48
CA ILE A 132 -5.83 -9.20 -12.22
C ILE A 132 -6.41 -7.81 -12.49
N LEU A 133 -5.77 -7.03 -13.37
CA LEU A 133 -6.28 -5.72 -13.80
C LEU A 133 -7.65 -5.84 -14.48
N GLN A 134 -7.84 -6.83 -15.35
CA GLN A 134 -9.12 -7.08 -16.00
C GLN A 134 -10.20 -7.46 -14.99
N TRP A 135 -9.88 -8.34 -14.04
CA TRP A 135 -10.77 -8.76 -12.97
C TRP A 135 -11.19 -7.57 -12.10
N ALA A 136 -10.25 -6.79 -11.59
CA ALA A 136 -10.53 -5.62 -10.77
C ALA A 136 -11.36 -4.58 -11.53
N LYS A 137 -11.02 -4.31 -12.80
CA LYS A 137 -11.80 -3.40 -13.65
C LYS A 137 -13.25 -3.84 -13.84
N LYS A 138 -13.52 -5.16 -13.95
CA LYS A 138 -14.90 -5.68 -14.03
C LYS A 138 -15.72 -5.40 -12.77
N GLN A 139 -15.08 -5.17 -11.64
CA GLN A 139 -15.75 -4.78 -10.39
C GLN A 139 -16.08 -3.28 -10.33
N GLY A 140 -15.50 -2.48 -11.24
CA GLY A 140 -15.54 -1.02 -11.21
C GLY A 140 -14.37 -0.39 -10.46
N ALA A 141 -13.32 -1.16 -10.15
CA ALA A 141 -12.16 -0.66 -9.42
C ALA A 141 -11.30 0.29 -10.27
N VAL A 142 -10.69 1.27 -9.60
CA VAL A 142 -9.59 2.08 -10.15
C VAL A 142 -8.29 1.33 -9.91
N THR A 143 -7.51 1.10 -10.97
CA THR A 143 -6.30 0.27 -10.90
C THR A 143 -5.09 0.96 -11.52
N GLY A 144 -3.91 0.67 -10.99
CA GLY A 144 -2.66 1.23 -11.49
C GLY A 144 -1.43 0.60 -10.86
N PHE A 145 -0.25 0.88 -11.42
CA PHE A 145 1.01 0.46 -10.83
C PHE A 145 1.38 1.34 -9.63
N ALA A 146 1.76 0.72 -8.53
CA ALA A 146 2.34 1.42 -7.40
C ALA A 146 3.79 1.83 -7.69
N HIS A 147 4.22 2.95 -7.11
CA HIS A 147 5.62 3.40 -7.04
C HIS A 147 6.47 3.15 -8.31
N SER A 148 5.89 3.38 -9.48
CA SER A 148 6.48 3.12 -10.80
C SER A 148 7.59 4.10 -11.19
N GLY A 149 7.91 5.08 -10.33
CA GLY A 149 8.93 6.11 -10.57
C GLY A 149 10.37 5.58 -10.61
N TRP A 150 10.61 4.31 -10.26
CA TRP A 150 11.95 3.71 -10.21
C TRP A 150 12.34 2.94 -11.48
N GLY A 151 11.42 2.78 -12.43
CA GLY A 151 11.70 2.17 -13.74
C GLY A 151 11.93 0.67 -13.70
N LEU A 152 12.56 0.15 -14.75
CA LEU A 152 12.89 -1.27 -14.91
C LEU A 152 14.31 -1.54 -14.38
N GLU A 153 14.46 -2.56 -13.53
CA GLU A 153 15.76 -3.05 -13.09
C GLU A 153 16.21 -4.19 -13.99
N MET A 154 17.36 -3.97 -14.63
CA MET A 154 18.05 -5.00 -15.40
C MET A 154 18.84 -5.90 -14.43
N PRO A 155 18.73 -7.23 -14.55
CA PRO A 155 19.48 -8.15 -13.69
C PRO A 155 21.00 -8.05 -13.87
N LYS A 156 21.45 -7.54 -15.03
CA LYS A 156 22.85 -7.42 -15.43
C LYS A 156 23.06 -6.12 -16.21
N ASP A 157 24.25 -5.53 -16.06
CA ASP A 157 24.74 -4.41 -16.89
C ASP A 157 25.23 -4.92 -18.25
N GLU A 158 24.32 -5.50 -19.05
CA GLU A 158 24.59 -5.98 -20.41
C GLU A 158 23.60 -5.34 -21.39
N LEU A 159 24.10 -4.83 -22.53
CA LEU A 159 23.28 -4.16 -23.55
C LEU A 159 22.28 -5.10 -24.26
N LEU A 160 22.54 -6.41 -24.22
CA LEU A 160 21.69 -7.46 -24.78
C LEU A 160 21.45 -8.50 -23.70
N SER A 161 20.20 -8.66 -23.27
CA SER A 161 19.81 -9.70 -22.35
C SER A 161 18.48 -10.31 -22.76
N TYR A 162 18.37 -11.63 -22.64
CA TYR A 162 17.10 -12.37 -22.71
C TYR A 162 16.41 -12.43 -21.34
N ASP A 163 17.05 -11.92 -20.29
CA ASP A 163 16.49 -11.86 -18.96
C ASP A 163 15.36 -10.82 -18.93
N HIS A 164 14.20 -11.20 -18.39
CA HIS A 164 13.08 -10.28 -18.24
C HIS A 164 13.39 -9.26 -17.14
N PRO A 165 13.40 -7.95 -17.44
CA PRO A 165 13.61 -6.93 -16.41
C PRO A 165 12.45 -6.91 -15.43
N ARG A 166 12.76 -6.70 -14.17
CA ARG A 166 11.74 -6.52 -13.12
C ARG A 166 11.34 -5.06 -13.08
N LEU A 167 10.07 -4.78 -12.85
CA LEU A 167 9.66 -3.40 -12.54
C LEU A 167 10.05 -3.11 -11.09
N VAL A 168 10.85 -2.08 -10.87
CA VAL A 168 11.20 -1.65 -9.52
C VAL A 168 10.00 -0.96 -8.93
N THR A 169 9.36 -1.67 -8.01
CA THR A 169 8.17 -1.22 -7.33
C THR A 169 8.39 -1.47 -5.85
N VAL A 170 9.25 -0.67 -5.21
CA VAL A 170 9.63 -0.85 -3.80
C VAL A 170 8.86 0.19 -2.96
N PRO A 171 8.07 -0.23 -1.94
CA PRO A 171 7.48 0.68 -0.97
C PRO A 171 8.57 1.48 -0.25
N ALA A 172 8.29 2.73 0.14
CA ALA A 172 9.26 3.58 0.86
C ALA A 172 9.88 2.89 2.10
N ALA A 173 9.17 1.93 2.69
CA ALA A 173 9.61 1.18 3.87
C ALA A 173 10.56 -0.01 3.58
N GLU A 174 10.61 -0.55 2.35
CA GLU A 174 11.43 -1.73 2.01
C GLU A 174 12.89 -1.35 1.67
N ARG A 175 13.18 -0.04 1.52
CA ARG A 175 14.52 0.45 1.14
C ARG A 175 15.56 0.49 2.27
N LEU A 176 15.18 0.24 3.53
CA LEU A 176 16.13 0.25 4.65
C LEU A 176 17.12 -0.93 4.67
N HIS A 177 16.91 -1.96 3.83
CA HIS A 177 17.79 -3.15 3.78
C HIS A 177 18.63 -3.30 2.51
N HIS A 178 18.54 -2.38 1.54
CA HIS A 178 19.56 -2.34 0.50
C HIS A 178 20.79 -1.62 1.06
N PRO A 179 21.92 -2.30 1.31
CA PRO A 179 23.13 -1.59 1.65
C PRO A 179 23.41 -0.63 0.50
N LEU A 180 23.52 0.66 0.82
CA LEU A 180 24.17 1.63 -0.06
C LEU A 180 25.52 0.99 -0.42
N LYS A 181 25.66 0.50 -1.66
CA LYS A 181 26.95 0.06 -2.17
C LYS A 181 27.93 1.20 -1.90
N GLY A 182 28.96 0.88 -1.12
CA GLY A 182 29.86 1.85 -0.53
C GLY A 182 30.35 2.87 -1.55
N GLY A 183 30.21 4.15 -1.21
CA GLY A 183 30.89 5.21 -1.93
C GLY A 183 32.41 4.99 -1.89
N PRO A 184 33.16 5.52 -2.88
CA PRO A 184 34.59 5.29 -2.99
C PRO A 184 35.30 5.79 -1.72
N SER A 185 36.09 4.92 -1.11
CA SER A 185 36.96 5.29 0.00
C SER A 185 38.01 6.27 -0.49
N ALA A 186 38.07 7.46 0.13
CA ALA A 186 39.12 8.41 -0.11
C ALA A 186 40.48 7.84 0.35
N PRO A 187 41.58 8.07 -0.38
CA PRO A 187 42.90 7.59 0.02
C PRO A 187 43.33 8.30 1.30
N ARG A 188 43.69 7.52 2.33
CA ARG A 188 44.34 8.05 3.53
C ARG A 188 45.82 8.31 3.18
N GLY A 189 46.20 9.58 3.27
CA GLY A 189 47.60 10.00 3.42
C GLY A 189 48.08 9.85 4.86
#